data_AF-A0A2E7SA27-F1
#
_entry.id   AF-A0A2E7SA27-F1
#
_cell.length_a   1.000
_cell.length_b   1.000
_cell.length_c   1.000
_cell.angle_alpha   90.00
_cell.angle_beta   90.00
_cell.angle_gamma   90.00
#
_symmetry.space_group_name_H-M   'P 1'
#
loop_
_entity.id
_entity.type
_entity.pdbx_description
1 polymer ?
#
loop_
_entity_poly.entity_id
_entity_poly.type
_entity_poly.pdbx_seq_one_letter_code
_entity_poly.pdbx_strand_id
1 'polypeptide(L)'
;MSQLNVGVLNATGGVQLPAIATSNLPTTGISAGYMVYDSTEGQIKIWDGQKWMKVTDATVNASGGDETYDMGYFRIHKFRSSGSFNVTATSSNATCDFLIVGGGGGGGCSDGNCSNGGGGAGGLVYKSNVPLPKGNYPVVIGSGGAGYYNQDTKGDNGGDTSFFGYTALGGGGAGAGGNNDRGRGRSGGCGGGGSHPYSGSRAAGLQPSSASGGYGNYGGNCTPSSPDWGGGGGGGCGEQGEDGQNTRGGYGGDGMLFNIDGTSKWYGGGGAGANCNNPNNNVQPGGLGGGGIAAGTIVGGTGGNGYGGGGGGAGYPNRTAGGGGNGVVIVRYAISNVDATIGGSSGNPAISAAAILAANPTAGDGTYWIKPAAYSGSAQEIYCWMTAGGWMLVCSNNASSSTIPSANSRRSSSYFLDRSGALGSPDPNNDYIIGGMINTLDFSSVRSLGWGWQNAGGSNSWNSALNNLGTWVQCEWTLARSGADRLIEVHTRDEVLVTHSGGGLSTSARYFSLDGIKQDYTQGGFNANSNQTTVGAVGTNGNSGDPSTGCYWGHGSSEGNFEGWYNSSNSNGDSRGYTTWVR
;
A
#
# COMPACT_ATOMS: atom_id res chain seq x y z
N MET A 1 -36.91 -42.41 12.72
CA MET A 1 -37.18 -41.68 11.46
C MET A 1 -36.02 -40.74 11.21
N SER A 2 -35.23 -40.93 10.16
CA SER A 2 -34.03 -40.13 9.87
C SER A 2 -34.22 -39.07 8.78
N GLN A 3 -35.38 -39.04 8.12
CA GLN A 3 -35.73 -38.04 7.12
C GLN A 3 -37.17 -37.58 7.31
N LEU A 4 -37.36 -36.27 7.34
CA LEU A 4 -38.66 -35.61 7.28
C LEU A 4 -38.71 -34.84 5.96
N ASN A 5 -39.39 -35.39 4.95
CA ASN A 5 -39.66 -34.70 3.68
C ASN A 5 -40.99 -33.97 3.80
N VAL A 6 -40.94 -32.66 4.02
CA VAL A 6 -42.14 -31.81 4.08
C VAL A 6 -41.96 -30.66 3.08
N GLY A 7 -42.94 -30.47 2.20
CA GLY A 7 -42.93 -29.33 1.27
C GLY A 7 -43.15 -28.00 1.99
N VAL A 8 -44.00 -28.00 3.03
CA VAL A 8 -44.29 -26.84 3.88
C VAL A 8 -44.31 -27.29 5.34
N LEU A 9 -43.57 -26.59 6.21
CA LEU A 9 -43.61 -26.75 7.65
C LEU A 9 -44.23 -25.47 8.27
N ASN A 10 -45.46 -25.57 8.79
CA ASN A 10 -46.13 -24.47 9.49
C ASN A 10 -45.97 -24.63 11.01
N ALA A 11 -44.95 -23.99 11.60
CA ALA A 11 -44.70 -24.00 13.03
C ALA A 11 -45.26 -22.74 13.71
N THR A 12 -46.45 -22.83 14.30
CA THR A 12 -47.17 -21.68 14.91
C THR A 12 -46.54 -21.18 16.21
N GLY A 13 -45.71 -21.99 16.88
CA GLY A 13 -44.98 -21.62 18.11
C GLY A 13 -43.47 -21.41 17.91
N GLY A 14 -42.98 -21.45 16.67
CA GLY A 14 -41.55 -21.40 16.35
C GLY A 14 -40.88 -22.78 16.23
N VAL A 15 -39.60 -22.77 15.83
CA VAL A 15 -38.76 -23.98 15.70
C VAL A 15 -37.59 -23.86 16.67
N GLN A 16 -37.46 -24.84 17.57
CA GLN A 16 -36.35 -24.90 18.52
C GLN A 16 -35.22 -25.75 17.93
N LEU A 17 -34.02 -25.17 17.81
CA LEU A 17 -32.82 -25.89 17.39
C LEU A 17 -32.22 -26.68 18.57
N PRO A 18 -31.44 -27.76 18.30
CA PRO A 18 -30.69 -28.45 19.34
C PRO A 18 -29.79 -27.47 20.10
N ALA A 19 -29.93 -27.42 21.42
CA ALA A 19 -29.11 -26.58 22.29
C ALA A 19 -27.85 -27.34 22.71
N ILE A 20 -26.67 -26.83 22.32
CA ILE A 20 -25.38 -27.49 22.58
C ILE A 20 -24.42 -26.46 23.17
N ALA A 21 -23.63 -26.82 24.19
CA ALA A 21 -22.59 -25.93 24.72
C ALA A 21 -21.43 -25.79 23.71
N THR A 22 -20.75 -24.65 23.65
CA THR A 22 -19.66 -24.41 22.68
C THR A 22 -18.62 -25.53 22.66
N SER A 23 -18.25 -26.05 23.85
CA SER A 23 -17.26 -27.13 24.00
C SER A 23 -17.69 -28.47 23.41
N ASN A 24 -18.99 -28.65 23.15
CA ASN A 24 -19.61 -29.92 22.75
C ASN A 24 -20.17 -29.87 21.33
N LEU A 25 -19.91 -28.80 20.59
CA LEU A 25 -20.33 -28.68 19.20
C LEU A 25 -19.70 -29.80 18.36
N PRO A 26 -20.49 -30.63 17.66
CA PRO A 26 -19.93 -31.73 16.88
C PRO A 26 -19.12 -31.20 15.70
N THR A 27 -18.00 -31.85 15.40
CA THR A 27 -17.13 -31.52 14.25
C THR A 27 -17.06 -32.65 13.22
N THR A 28 -17.67 -33.80 13.53
CA THR A 28 -17.78 -34.97 12.65
C THR A 28 -19.22 -35.48 12.65
N GLY A 29 -19.60 -36.20 11.59
CA GLY A 29 -20.96 -36.77 11.48
C GLY A 29 -22.07 -35.76 11.18
N ILE A 30 -21.71 -34.53 10.80
CA ILE A 30 -22.64 -33.46 10.40
C ILE A 30 -22.32 -32.97 8.98
N SER A 31 -23.35 -32.54 8.25
CA SER A 31 -23.22 -31.99 6.89
C SER A 31 -23.33 -30.47 6.90
N ALA A 32 -22.84 -29.81 5.85
CA ALA A 32 -23.04 -28.37 5.66
C ALA A 32 -24.54 -28.02 5.76
N GLY A 33 -24.85 -26.93 6.45
CA GLY A 33 -26.21 -26.49 6.76
C GLY A 33 -26.77 -27.02 8.08
N TYR A 34 -26.04 -27.85 8.83
CA TYR A 34 -26.47 -28.28 10.16
C TYR A 34 -26.51 -27.08 11.12
N MET A 35 -27.65 -26.84 11.78
CA MET A 35 -27.87 -25.67 12.65
C MET A 35 -28.13 -26.08 14.10
N VAL A 36 -27.55 -25.33 15.05
CA VAL A 36 -27.73 -25.52 16.50
C VAL A 36 -27.88 -24.17 17.18
N TYR A 37 -28.46 -24.18 18.38
CA TYR A 37 -28.36 -23.08 19.31
C TYR A 37 -27.15 -23.35 20.23
N ASP A 38 -26.09 -22.55 20.10
CA ASP A 38 -25.00 -22.59 21.05
C ASP A 38 -25.47 -22.01 22.39
N SER A 39 -25.72 -22.89 23.36
CA SER A 39 -26.25 -22.53 24.68
C SER A 39 -25.25 -21.79 25.57
N THR A 40 -23.95 -21.88 25.27
CA THR A 40 -22.91 -21.15 26.00
C THR A 40 -22.81 -19.71 25.50
N GLU A 41 -22.86 -19.53 24.17
CA GLU A 41 -22.77 -18.21 23.55
C GLU A 41 -24.14 -17.52 23.33
N GLY A 42 -25.24 -18.25 23.52
CA GLY A 42 -26.59 -17.73 23.37
C GLY A 42 -27.01 -17.39 21.94
N GLN A 43 -26.51 -18.12 20.93
CA GLN A 43 -26.74 -17.77 19.52
C GLN A 43 -26.89 -19.00 18.62
N ILE A 44 -27.53 -18.81 17.47
CA ILE A 44 -27.61 -19.86 16.44
C ILE A 44 -26.25 -19.97 15.74
N LYS A 45 -25.79 -21.19 15.52
CA LYS A 45 -24.63 -21.50 14.68
C LYS A 45 -25.03 -22.45 13.55
N ILE A 46 -24.41 -22.29 12.38
CA ILE A 46 -24.56 -23.15 11.21
C ILE A 46 -23.21 -23.75 10.83
N TRP A 47 -23.18 -25.03 10.51
CA TRP A 47 -21.98 -25.69 9.99
C TRP A 47 -21.83 -25.37 8.51
N ASP A 48 -20.72 -24.78 8.08
CA ASP A 48 -20.47 -24.43 6.67
C ASP A 48 -19.89 -25.59 5.84
N GLY A 49 -19.64 -26.74 6.48
CA GLY A 49 -18.93 -27.88 5.90
C GLY A 49 -17.52 -28.08 6.46
N GLN A 50 -16.94 -27.07 7.10
CA GLN A 50 -15.61 -27.09 7.70
C GLN A 50 -15.60 -26.60 9.15
N LYS A 51 -16.44 -25.64 9.52
CA LYS A 51 -16.53 -25.08 10.88
C LYS A 51 -17.91 -24.54 11.21
N TRP A 52 -18.10 -24.26 12.51
CA TRP A 52 -19.30 -23.60 13.01
C TRP A 52 -19.21 -22.10 12.79
N MET A 53 -20.17 -21.58 12.03
CA MET A 53 -20.36 -20.16 11.77
C MET A 53 -21.49 -19.64 12.63
N LYS A 54 -21.31 -18.49 13.27
CA LYS A 54 -22.39 -17.82 13.98
C LYS A 54 -23.40 -17.31 12.95
N VAL A 55 -24.66 -17.67 13.12
CA VAL A 55 -25.77 -17.06 12.39
C VAL A 55 -26.15 -15.82 13.19
N THR A 56 -25.39 -14.74 12.96
CA THR A 56 -25.75 -13.42 13.50
C THR A 56 -26.38 -12.59 12.40
N ASP A 57 -27.19 -11.62 12.79
CA ASP A 57 -27.49 -10.50 11.92
C ASP A 57 -26.17 -9.81 11.51
N ALA A 58 -26.11 -9.29 10.29
CA ALA A 58 -24.94 -8.57 9.79
C ALA A 58 -24.43 -7.56 10.83
N THR A 59 -23.13 -7.56 11.14
CA THR A 59 -22.55 -6.59 12.09
C THR A 59 -22.78 -5.16 11.61
N VAL A 60 -22.79 -4.95 10.29
CA VAL A 60 -23.25 -3.72 9.63
C VAL A 60 -23.78 -4.10 8.25
N ASN A 61 -24.97 -3.63 7.90
CA ASN A 61 -25.48 -3.65 6.53
C ASN A 61 -25.59 -2.21 6.04
N ALA A 62 -24.71 -1.83 5.12
CA ALA A 62 -24.71 -0.49 4.54
C ALA A 62 -24.60 -0.50 3.02
N SER A 63 -25.10 0.57 2.40
CA SER A 63 -25.06 0.80 0.96
C SER A 63 -24.56 2.22 0.63
N GLY A 64 -24.25 2.46 -0.65
CA GLY A 64 -23.65 3.71 -1.13
C GLY A 64 -22.20 3.50 -1.57
N GLY A 65 -21.57 4.58 -2.05
CA GLY A 65 -20.24 4.54 -2.65
C GLY A 65 -20.32 4.29 -4.16
N ASP A 66 -19.31 4.79 -4.88
CA ASP A 66 -19.11 4.48 -6.29
C ASP A 66 -18.56 3.05 -6.46
N GLU A 67 -17.80 2.56 -5.48
CA GLU A 67 -17.28 1.20 -5.43
C GLU A 67 -17.56 0.58 -4.05
N THR A 68 -17.97 -0.69 -4.03
CA THR A 68 -18.16 -1.48 -2.80
C THR A 68 -17.66 -2.90 -3.03
N TYR A 69 -16.82 -3.39 -2.12
CA TYR A 69 -16.31 -4.75 -2.18
C TYR A 69 -15.91 -5.28 -0.80
N ASP A 70 -15.84 -6.60 -0.69
CA ASP A 70 -15.42 -7.29 0.52
C ASP A 70 -13.92 -7.60 0.45
N MET A 71 -13.23 -7.34 1.56
CA MET A 71 -11.82 -7.60 1.76
C MET A 71 -11.68 -8.44 3.04
N GLY A 72 -11.73 -9.76 2.87
CA GLY A 72 -11.80 -10.69 3.98
C GLY A 72 -13.06 -10.47 4.82
N TYR A 73 -12.88 -10.03 6.07
CA TYR A 73 -13.98 -9.78 7.01
C TYR A 73 -14.48 -8.34 7.02
N PHE A 74 -13.99 -7.50 6.10
CA PHE A 74 -14.34 -6.09 6.02
C PHE A 74 -15.07 -5.81 4.71
N ARG A 75 -15.97 -4.83 4.76
CA ARG A 75 -16.52 -4.20 3.57
C ARG A 75 -15.98 -2.79 3.45
N ILE A 76 -15.56 -2.47 2.23
CA ILE A 76 -15.07 -1.15 1.83
C ILE A 76 -16.14 -0.47 0.99
N HIS A 77 -16.43 0.79 1.29
CA HIS A 77 -17.17 1.71 0.43
C HIS A 77 -16.27 2.88 0.05
N LYS A 78 -16.11 3.12 -1.24
CA LYS A 78 -15.30 4.23 -1.76
C LYS A 78 -16.17 5.22 -2.51
N PHE A 79 -16.05 6.49 -2.13
CA PHE A 79 -16.74 7.62 -2.72
C PHE A 79 -15.71 8.52 -3.40
N ARG A 80 -15.79 8.58 -4.73
CA ARG A 80 -15.16 9.57 -5.62
C ARG A 80 -16.17 10.62 -6.11
N SER A 81 -17.46 10.37 -5.90
CA SER A 81 -18.56 11.30 -6.14
C SER A 81 -19.35 11.53 -4.84
N SER A 82 -19.93 12.71 -4.68
CA SER A 82 -20.82 13.01 -3.56
C SER A 82 -22.06 12.10 -3.56
N GLY A 83 -22.55 11.74 -2.39
CA GLY A 83 -23.66 10.81 -2.23
C GLY A 83 -24.01 10.57 -0.76
N SER A 84 -24.41 9.35 -0.45
CA SER A 84 -24.82 8.96 0.90
C SER A 84 -24.31 7.57 1.25
N PHE A 85 -23.81 7.41 2.46
CA PHE A 85 -23.54 6.11 3.07
C PHE A 85 -24.71 5.73 3.99
N ASN A 86 -25.49 4.73 3.59
CA ASN A 86 -26.74 4.36 4.24
C ASN A 86 -26.57 3.09 5.07
N VAL A 87 -26.50 3.20 6.39
CA VAL A 87 -26.45 2.07 7.31
C VAL A 87 -27.87 1.66 7.70
N THR A 88 -28.30 0.50 7.24
CA THR A 88 -29.67 -0.01 7.42
C THR A 88 -29.82 -0.94 8.62
N ALA A 89 -28.74 -1.66 8.97
CA ALA A 89 -28.61 -2.49 10.15
C ALA A 89 -27.19 -2.38 10.73
N THR A 90 -27.07 -2.45 12.05
CA THR A 90 -25.78 -2.39 12.75
C THR A 90 -25.91 -3.06 14.12
N SER A 91 -24.85 -3.71 14.60
CA SER A 91 -24.77 -4.17 15.99
C SER A 91 -24.47 -3.01 16.94
N SER A 92 -24.80 -3.15 18.22
CA SER A 92 -24.62 -2.08 19.22
C SER A 92 -23.16 -1.65 19.44
N ASN A 93 -22.21 -2.49 19.03
CA ASN A 93 -20.77 -2.27 19.15
C ASN A 93 -20.07 -2.11 17.79
N ALA A 94 -20.82 -1.95 16.70
CA ALA A 94 -20.23 -1.79 15.39
C ALA A 94 -19.42 -0.50 15.29
N THR A 95 -18.27 -0.59 14.66
CA THR A 95 -17.39 0.54 14.38
C THR A 95 -16.97 0.55 12.91
N CYS A 96 -16.50 1.71 12.45
CA CYS A 96 -15.84 1.85 11.16
C CYS A 96 -14.54 2.64 11.28
N ASP A 97 -13.66 2.40 10.32
CA ASP A 97 -12.55 3.27 10.00
C ASP A 97 -12.93 4.08 8.76
N PHE A 98 -12.46 5.33 8.66
CA PHE A 98 -12.61 6.09 7.43
C PHE A 98 -11.44 7.03 7.18
N LEU A 99 -11.19 7.24 5.89
CA LEU A 99 -10.23 8.19 5.34
C LEU A 99 -10.99 9.22 4.51
N ILE A 100 -10.73 10.50 4.75
CA ILE A 100 -11.29 11.63 4.01
C ILE A 100 -10.12 12.44 3.48
N VAL A 101 -10.12 12.73 2.17
CA VAL A 101 -9.13 13.61 1.53
C VAL A 101 -9.86 14.73 0.80
N GLY A 102 -9.48 15.98 1.06
CA GLY A 102 -9.99 17.15 0.33
C GLY A 102 -9.59 17.16 -1.15
N GLY A 103 -10.24 17.97 -1.97
CA GLY A 103 -9.75 18.23 -3.33
C GLY A 103 -8.42 18.99 -3.30
N GLY A 104 -7.49 18.69 -4.21
CA GLY A 104 -6.22 19.40 -4.32
C GLY A 104 -6.37 20.78 -4.94
N GLY A 105 -5.44 21.70 -4.64
CA GLY A 105 -5.39 23.02 -5.27
C GLY A 105 -4.78 22.96 -6.68
N GLY A 106 -5.16 23.91 -7.55
CA GLY A 106 -4.58 24.07 -8.88
C GLY A 106 -3.18 24.69 -8.82
N GLY A 107 -2.36 24.41 -9.84
CA GLY A 107 -1.08 25.08 -10.08
C GLY A 107 -1.27 26.53 -10.54
N GLY A 108 -0.24 27.35 -10.36
CA GLY A 108 -0.24 28.75 -10.82
C GLY A 108 0.23 28.88 -12.27
N CYS A 109 -0.18 29.93 -12.95
CA CYS A 109 0.35 30.29 -14.26
C CYS A 109 0.60 31.80 -14.40
N SER A 110 1.35 32.18 -15.43
CA SER A 110 1.71 33.57 -15.71
C SER A 110 1.85 33.82 -17.21
N ASP A 111 1.47 35.02 -17.66
CA ASP A 111 1.69 35.50 -19.03
C ASP A 111 3.10 36.09 -19.16
N GLY A 112 4.08 35.20 -19.34
CA GLY A 112 5.47 35.60 -19.65
C GLY A 112 6.53 35.25 -18.60
N ASN A 113 6.15 34.61 -17.49
CA ASN A 113 7.10 34.05 -16.52
C ASN A 113 7.05 32.50 -16.49
N CYS A 114 8.13 31.86 -16.02
CA CYS A 114 8.26 30.39 -15.92
C CYS A 114 8.25 29.82 -14.49
N SER A 115 8.18 30.65 -13.47
CA SER A 115 8.46 30.26 -12.07
C SER A 115 7.21 30.10 -11.21
N ASN A 116 6.22 29.39 -11.73
CA ASN A 116 4.93 29.28 -11.05
C ASN A 116 4.95 28.19 -9.98
N GLY A 117 4.20 28.41 -8.90
CA GLY A 117 4.15 27.45 -7.80
C GLY A 117 3.32 26.22 -8.14
N GLY A 118 3.56 25.14 -7.40
CA GLY A 118 2.70 23.95 -7.37
C GLY A 118 1.53 24.11 -6.40
N GLY A 119 0.36 23.55 -6.73
CA GLY A 119 -0.82 23.54 -5.87
C GLY A 119 -0.62 22.60 -4.67
N GLY A 120 -1.14 22.97 -3.51
CA GLY A 120 -1.13 22.12 -2.32
C GLY A 120 -2.13 20.98 -2.44
N ALA A 121 -1.84 19.84 -1.82
CA ALA A 121 -2.80 18.76 -1.70
C ALA A 121 -4.03 19.14 -0.86
N GLY A 122 -5.13 18.40 -1.03
CA GLY A 122 -6.21 18.39 -0.06
C GLY A 122 -5.70 17.97 1.32
N GLY A 123 -6.32 18.47 2.38
CA GLY A 123 -6.06 17.97 3.73
C GLY A 123 -6.54 16.53 3.86
N LEU A 124 -6.04 15.82 4.87
CA LEU A 124 -6.39 14.42 5.12
C LEU A 124 -6.85 14.21 6.55
N VAL A 125 -7.97 13.51 6.71
CA VAL A 125 -8.50 13.07 8.01
C VAL A 125 -8.63 11.56 7.99
N TYR A 126 -8.01 10.89 8.96
CA TYR A 126 -8.20 9.47 9.23
C TYR A 126 -8.75 9.29 10.64
N LYS A 127 -9.78 8.45 10.77
CA LYS A 127 -10.32 8.02 12.05
C LYS A 127 -10.48 6.50 12.04
N SER A 128 -10.16 5.88 13.16
CA SER A 128 -10.34 4.45 13.36
C SER A 128 -11.30 4.17 14.52
N ASN A 129 -11.95 3.01 14.47
CA ASN A 129 -12.85 2.51 15.51
C ASN A 129 -13.96 3.50 15.89
N VAL A 130 -14.50 4.24 14.92
CA VAL A 130 -15.59 5.20 15.14
C VAL A 130 -16.91 4.42 15.27
N PRO A 131 -17.72 4.63 16.32
CA PRO A 131 -19.02 3.98 16.45
C PRO A 131 -19.89 4.23 15.22
N LEU A 132 -20.48 3.17 14.65
CA LEU A 132 -21.29 3.25 13.44
C LEU A 132 -22.75 2.89 13.71
N PRO A 133 -23.56 3.82 14.25
CA PRO A 133 -24.98 3.59 14.46
C PRO A 133 -25.75 3.50 13.12
N LYS A 134 -26.96 2.95 13.18
CA LYS A 134 -27.88 2.94 12.05
C LYS A 134 -28.22 4.39 11.68
N GLY A 135 -28.16 4.72 10.39
CA GLY A 135 -28.39 6.08 9.94
C GLY A 135 -28.01 6.31 8.49
N ASN A 136 -28.36 7.49 7.99
CA ASN A 136 -27.92 8.00 6.71
C ASN A 136 -26.83 9.04 6.93
N TYR A 137 -25.66 8.82 6.34
CA TYR A 137 -24.51 9.70 6.47
C TYR A 137 -24.22 10.36 5.12
N PRO A 138 -24.43 11.68 4.96
CA PRO A 138 -24.11 12.36 3.73
C PRO A 138 -22.59 12.34 3.50
N VAL A 139 -22.20 12.14 2.24
CA VAL A 139 -20.81 12.17 1.77
C VAL A 139 -20.70 13.29 0.76
N VAL A 140 -19.78 14.23 1.01
CA VAL A 140 -19.46 15.30 0.06
C VAL A 140 -18.02 15.10 -0.40
N ILE A 141 -17.81 15.04 -1.71
CA ILE A 141 -16.49 14.99 -2.32
C ILE A 141 -16.11 16.37 -2.84
N GLY A 142 -15.01 16.91 -2.34
CA GLY A 142 -14.44 18.17 -2.79
C GLY A 142 -13.83 18.04 -4.18
N SER A 143 -14.17 18.95 -5.08
CA SER A 143 -13.57 19.03 -6.41
C SER A 143 -12.12 19.53 -6.32
N GLY A 144 -11.28 19.12 -7.27
CA GLY A 144 -9.98 19.75 -7.47
C GLY A 144 -10.12 21.22 -7.90
N GLY A 145 -9.18 22.06 -7.48
CA GLY A 145 -9.08 23.45 -7.90
C GLY A 145 -8.60 23.58 -9.34
N ALA A 146 -9.11 24.55 -10.08
CA ALA A 146 -8.70 24.82 -11.45
C ALA A 146 -7.23 25.31 -11.54
N GLY A 147 -6.50 24.77 -12.51
CA GLY A 147 -5.31 25.39 -13.07
C GLY A 147 -5.71 26.22 -14.30
N TYR A 148 -4.89 27.21 -14.66
CA TYR A 148 -5.21 28.17 -15.72
C TYR A 148 -4.18 28.13 -16.86
N TYR A 149 -4.54 28.76 -17.98
CA TYR A 149 -3.68 28.91 -19.16
C TYR A 149 -3.44 30.38 -19.51
N ASN A 150 -2.17 30.74 -19.73
CA ASN A 150 -1.75 32.00 -20.33
C ASN A 150 -2.35 33.27 -19.69
N GLN A 151 -2.42 33.28 -18.36
CA GLN A 151 -2.91 34.40 -17.56
C GLN A 151 -2.06 34.53 -16.30
N ASP A 152 -2.00 35.72 -15.72
CA ASP A 152 -1.36 35.98 -14.43
C ASP A 152 -2.27 35.59 -13.26
N THR A 153 -2.60 34.30 -13.16
CA THR A 153 -3.67 33.81 -12.29
C THR A 153 -3.18 32.70 -11.37
N LYS A 154 -3.42 32.88 -10.06
CA LYS A 154 -3.20 31.83 -9.06
C LYS A 154 -4.09 30.63 -9.35
N GLY A 155 -3.60 29.44 -9.01
CA GLY A 155 -4.48 28.27 -9.02
C GLY A 155 -5.64 28.44 -8.03
N ASP A 156 -6.76 27.80 -8.32
CA ASP A 156 -7.88 27.76 -7.38
C ASP A 156 -7.64 26.81 -6.22
N ASN A 157 -8.25 27.12 -5.08
CA ASN A 157 -8.30 26.18 -3.99
C ASN A 157 -9.17 24.98 -4.38
N GLY A 158 -8.82 23.80 -3.89
CA GLY A 158 -9.71 22.66 -3.93
C GLY A 158 -10.93 22.86 -3.04
N GLY A 159 -11.96 22.06 -3.28
CA GLY A 159 -13.13 21.98 -2.41
C GLY A 159 -12.90 21.05 -1.21
N ASP A 160 -13.65 21.29 -0.15
CA ASP A 160 -13.65 20.45 1.05
C ASP A 160 -14.37 19.12 0.79
N THR A 161 -13.88 18.04 1.40
CA THR A 161 -14.52 16.73 1.44
C THR A 161 -15.01 16.49 2.87
N SER A 162 -16.24 16.00 3.04
CA SER A 162 -16.80 15.75 4.37
C SER A 162 -17.53 14.42 4.47
N PHE A 163 -17.35 13.75 5.61
CA PHE A 163 -18.06 12.54 5.99
C PHE A 163 -18.15 12.42 7.51
N PHE A 164 -19.28 11.92 8.01
CA PHE A 164 -19.45 11.60 9.43
C PHE A 164 -19.20 12.79 10.39
N GLY A 165 -19.48 14.02 9.94
CA GLY A 165 -19.22 15.25 10.70
C GLY A 165 -17.76 15.71 10.71
N TYR A 166 -16.86 15.01 10.03
CA TYR A 166 -15.47 15.42 9.82
C TYR A 166 -15.29 16.02 8.43
N THR A 167 -14.40 17.01 8.34
CA THR A 167 -14.09 17.73 7.12
C THR A 167 -12.59 17.72 6.86
N ALA A 168 -12.21 17.26 5.68
CA ALA A 168 -10.90 17.43 5.10
C ALA A 168 -10.94 18.65 4.16
N LEU A 169 -10.17 19.68 4.50
CA LEU A 169 -10.14 20.95 3.81
C LEU A 169 -9.54 20.81 2.41
N GLY A 170 -10.04 21.57 1.45
CA GLY A 170 -9.47 21.65 0.11
C GLY A 170 -8.08 22.29 0.08
N GLY A 171 -7.22 21.83 -0.82
CA GLY A 171 -5.84 22.27 -0.95
C GLY A 171 -5.70 23.70 -1.43
N GLY A 172 -4.64 24.37 -1.01
CA GLY A 172 -4.34 25.74 -1.40
C GLY A 172 -3.83 25.83 -2.83
N GLY A 173 -4.44 26.68 -3.66
CA GLY A 173 -3.96 26.95 -5.01
C GLY A 173 -2.61 27.69 -5.03
N ALA A 174 -1.81 27.48 -6.07
CA ALA A 174 -0.45 28.00 -6.10
C ALA A 174 -0.34 29.50 -6.47
N GLY A 175 0.81 30.09 -6.14
CA GLY A 175 1.19 31.43 -6.53
C GLY A 175 1.43 31.58 -8.04
N ALA A 176 1.20 32.79 -8.55
CA ALA A 176 1.36 33.18 -9.95
C ALA A 176 2.15 34.49 -10.11
N GLY A 177 2.82 34.69 -11.25
CA GLY A 177 3.73 35.81 -11.54
C GLY A 177 3.11 37.21 -11.71
N GLY A 178 1.81 37.40 -11.47
CA GLY A 178 1.09 38.67 -11.62
C GLY A 178 1.28 39.69 -10.50
N ASN A 179 1.26 40.98 -10.85
CA ASN A 179 1.59 42.15 -10.01
C ASN A 179 0.79 42.31 -8.69
N ASN A 180 -0.40 41.72 -8.55
CA ASN A 180 -1.34 42.15 -7.49
C ASN A 180 -1.15 41.44 -6.14
N ASP A 181 -0.56 40.24 -6.12
CA ASP A 181 -0.57 39.35 -4.94
C ASP A 181 0.82 38.86 -4.50
N ARG A 182 1.87 39.47 -5.07
CA ARG A 182 3.28 39.15 -4.80
C ARG A 182 3.62 37.65 -4.91
N GLY A 183 2.99 36.91 -5.82
CA GLY A 183 3.29 35.49 -6.06
C GLY A 183 3.05 34.54 -4.90
N ARG A 184 2.33 34.95 -3.84
CA ARG A 184 2.08 34.11 -2.67
C ARG A 184 1.09 32.98 -2.98
N GLY A 185 1.41 31.75 -2.57
CA GLY A 185 0.44 30.63 -2.60
C GLY A 185 -0.79 30.90 -1.73
N ARG A 186 -1.90 30.19 -1.98
CA ARG A 186 -3.09 30.21 -1.12
C ARG A 186 -2.95 29.16 -0.03
N SER A 187 -3.51 29.47 1.14
CA SER A 187 -3.62 28.47 2.22
C SER A 187 -4.81 27.55 1.95
N GLY A 188 -4.73 26.32 2.44
CA GLY A 188 -5.77 25.29 2.32
C GLY A 188 -5.44 24.13 3.25
N GLY A 189 -6.04 22.95 3.04
CA GLY A 189 -5.71 21.74 3.80
C GLY A 189 -4.20 21.50 3.84
N CYS A 190 -3.55 21.48 2.67
CA CYS A 190 -2.13 21.77 2.50
C CYS A 190 -1.94 23.11 1.77
N GLY A 191 -0.83 23.80 2.03
CA GLY A 191 -0.54 25.11 1.44
C GLY A 191 0.00 25.02 0.01
N GLY A 192 -0.39 25.97 -0.85
CA GLY A 192 0.19 26.13 -2.18
C GLY A 192 1.61 26.73 -2.15
N GLY A 193 2.40 26.40 -3.17
CA GLY A 193 3.75 26.93 -3.37
C GLY A 193 3.75 28.38 -3.88
N GLY A 194 4.81 29.12 -3.56
CA GLY A 194 5.02 30.49 -4.03
C GLY A 194 5.57 30.58 -5.45
N SER A 195 5.52 31.78 -6.06
CA SER A 195 6.04 32.06 -7.40
C SER A 195 6.89 33.34 -7.48
N HIS A 196 7.78 33.39 -8.48
CA HIS A 196 8.52 34.60 -8.90
C HIS A 196 7.59 35.50 -9.79
N PRO A 197 7.80 36.83 -9.98
CA PRO A 197 8.94 37.68 -9.61
C PRO A 197 9.01 38.28 -8.21
N TYR A 198 7.95 38.14 -7.42
CA TYR A 198 7.85 38.90 -6.17
C TYR A 198 8.33 38.15 -4.92
N SER A 199 9.14 37.10 -5.09
CA SER A 199 9.57 36.23 -3.99
C SER A 199 8.38 35.68 -3.19
N GLY A 200 7.40 35.11 -3.89
CA GLY A 200 6.19 34.55 -3.29
C GLY A 200 6.49 33.61 -2.13
N SER A 201 5.94 33.92 -0.97
CA SER A 201 6.07 33.09 0.23
C SER A 201 5.20 31.84 0.13
N ARG A 202 5.66 30.76 0.78
CA ARG A 202 4.86 29.56 1.03
C ARG A 202 3.56 29.89 1.76
N ALA A 203 2.53 29.11 1.48
CA ALA A 203 1.29 29.15 2.23
C ALA A 203 1.23 28.05 3.30
N ALA A 204 0.37 28.25 4.31
CA ALA A 204 0.18 27.30 5.40
C ALA A 204 -0.77 26.16 5.01
N GLY A 205 -0.48 24.97 5.53
CA GLY A 205 -1.45 23.87 5.65
C GLY A 205 -2.29 24.08 6.90
N LEU A 206 -3.61 24.12 6.74
CA LEU A 206 -4.57 24.45 7.78
C LEU A 206 -5.27 23.22 8.36
N GLN A 207 -5.10 22.03 7.76
CA GLN A 207 -5.77 20.82 8.23
C GLN A 207 -5.42 20.46 9.69
N PRO A 208 -4.14 20.51 10.14
CA PRO A 208 -3.81 20.08 11.50
C PRO A 208 -4.45 20.92 12.61
N SER A 209 -4.72 22.19 12.35
CA SER A 209 -5.38 23.12 13.28
C SER A 209 -6.89 23.23 13.07
N SER A 210 -7.46 22.49 12.12
CA SER A 210 -8.91 22.44 11.88
C SER A 210 -9.64 21.70 13.01
N ALA A 211 -10.95 21.92 13.13
CA ALA A 211 -11.78 21.22 14.13
C ALA A 211 -11.78 19.69 13.96
N SER A 212 -11.53 19.20 12.75
CA SER A 212 -11.43 17.75 12.47
C SER A 212 -10.03 17.18 12.77
N GLY A 213 -9.04 18.05 13.00
CA GLY A 213 -7.62 17.71 13.03
C GLY A 213 -7.16 17.12 11.70
N GLY A 214 -6.09 16.30 11.73
CA GLY A 214 -5.60 15.58 10.56
C GLY A 214 -4.26 16.13 10.06
N TYR A 215 -3.99 15.89 8.78
CA TYR A 215 -2.68 16.08 8.18
C TYR A 215 -2.74 17.11 7.06
N GLY A 216 -1.73 17.97 7.04
CA GLY A 216 -1.51 18.95 5.99
C GLY A 216 -0.34 19.86 6.33
N ASN A 217 0.49 20.17 5.34
CA ASN A 217 1.73 20.92 5.56
C ASN A 217 1.79 22.20 4.72
N TYR A 218 2.81 23.00 4.98
CA TYR A 218 3.11 24.20 4.21
C TYR A 218 3.50 23.85 2.77
N GLY A 219 3.30 24.80 1.85
CA GLY A 219 3.98 24.77 0.55
C GLY A 219 5.46 25.15 0.66
N GLY A 220 6.12 25.25 -0.48
CA GLY A 220 7.46 25.78 -0.64
C GLY A 220 7.46 27.26 -1.02
N ASN A 221 8.52 27.96 -0.63
CA ASN A 221 8.83 29.30 -1.13
C ASN A 221 9.33 29.20 -2.58
N CYS A 222 9.20 30.27 -3.37
CA CYS A 222 9.99 30.38 -4.59
C CYS A 222 11.40 30.92 -4.31
N THR A 223 12.31 30.79 -5.27
CA THR A 223 13.65 31.42 -5.20
C THR A 223 13.55 32.96 -5.25
N PRO A 224 14.25 33.71 -4.38
CA PRO A 224 14.08 35.16 -4.27
C PRO A 224 14.96 36.03 -5.21
N SER A 225 15.86 35.47 -6.02
CA SER A 225 16.87 36.27 -6.76
C SER A 225 17.15 35.83 -8.19
N SER A 226 17.44 36.81 -9.05
CA SER A 226 17.91 36.65 -10.44
C SER A 226 19.33 36.03 -10.52
N PRO A 227 19.67 35.29 -11.61
CA PRO A 227 18.86 34.97 -12.79
C PRO A 227 17.96 33.73 -12.65
N ASP A 228 17.88 33.15 -11.44
CA ASP A 228 17.46 31.78 -11.23
C ASP A 228 16.13 31.70 -10.46
N TRP A 229 15.06 31.33 -11.16
CA TRP A 229 13.69 31.55 -10.67
C TRP A 229 12.86 30.26 -10.53
N GLY A 230 13.20 29.39 -9.57
CA GLY A 230 12.40 28.21 -9.24
C GLY A 230 11.09 28.55 -8.54
N GLY A 231 9.96 28.04 -9.03
CA GLY A 231 8.70 28.07 -8.28
C GLY A 231 8.72 27.13 -7.08
N GLY A 232 8.00 27.44 -6.01
CA GLY A 232 7.90 26.56 -4.83
C GLY A 232 6.97 25.38 -5.09
N GLY A 233 7.28 24.21 -4.53
CA GLY A 233 6.39 23.05 -4.54
C GLY A 233 5.16 23.25 -3.66
N GLY A 234 4.07 22.54 -3.95
CA GLY A 234 2.90 22.49 -3.10
C GLY A 234 3.11 21.55 -1.90
N GLY A 235 2.49 21.85 -0.77
CA GLY A 235 2.54 21.01 0.42
C GLY A 235 1.79 19.70 0.23
N GLY A 236 2.34 18.61 0.75
CA GLY A 236 1.67 17.32 0.87
C GLY A 236 1.13 17.09 2.27
N CYS A 237 0.36 16.01 2.43
CA CYS A 237 -0.11 15.58 3.75
C CYS A 237 1.01 15.00 4.63
N GLY A 238 2.04 14.39 4.04
CA GLY A 238 3.16 13.78 4.76
C GLY A 238 4.27 14.77 5.08
N GLU A 239 4.52 15.73 4.20
CA GLU A 239 5.59 16.71 4.36
C GLU A 239 5.34 18.04 3.65
N GLN A 240 6.12 19.05 4.04
CA GLN A 240 6.13 20.34 3.38
C GLN A 240 6.67 20.22 1.93
N GLY A 241 6.10 20.98 1.00
CA GLY A 241 6.63 21.10 -0.36
C GLY A 241 7.98 21.82 -0.39
N GLU A 242 8.89 21.38 -1.25
CA GLU A 242 10.23 21.96 -1.29
C GLU A 242 10.21 23.41 -1.78
N ASP A 243 11.10 24.20 -1.22
CA ASP A 243 11.39 25.53 -1.74
C ASP A 243 12.04 25.41 -3.13
N GLY A 244 11.73 26.34 -4.03
CA GLY A 244 12.43 26.47 -5.31
C GLY A 244 13.92 26.71 -5.08
N GLN A 245 14.76 26.11 -5.93
CA GLN A 245 16.21 26.22 -5.84
C GLN A 245 16.81 26.56 -7.20
N ASN A 246 17.46 27.72 -7.29
CA ASN A 246 18.06 28.16 -8.54
C ASN A 246 17.01 28.16 -9.68
N THR A 247 17.33 27.61 -10.86
CA THR A 247 16.40 27.43 -11.99
C THR A 247 15.42 26.27 -11.82
N ARG A 248 15.55 25.49 -10.74
CA ARG A 248 14.77 24.29 -10.46
C ARG A 248 13.57 24.63 -9.58
N GLY A 249 12.38 24.24 -10.02
CA GLY A 249 11.19 24.29 -9.18
C GLY A 249 11.29 23.30 -8.02
N GLY A 250 10.62 23.59 -6.92
CA GLY A 250 10.55 22.70 -5.77
C GLY A 250 9.69 21.47 -6.07
N TYR A 251 10.11 20.32 -5.56
CA TYR A 251 9.27 19.12 -5.57
C TYR A 251 8.01 19.33 -4.72
N GLY A 252 6.91 18.70 -5.14
CA GLY A 252 5.72 18.63 -4.31
C GLY A 252 5.98 17.76 -3.09
N GLY A 253 5.44 18.14 -1.92
CA GLY A 253 5.58 17.32 -0.72
C GLY A 253 4.78 16.02 -0.84
N ASP A 254 5.33 14.92 -0.36
CA ASP A 254 4.65 13.62 -0.37
C ASP A 254 3.38 13.60 0.49
N GLY A 255 2.44 12.73 0.09
CA GLY A 255 1.22 12.43 0.81
C GLY A 255 1.46 11.55 2.04
N MET A 256 0.37 11.03 2.61
CA MET A 256 0.43 10.04 3.70
C MET A 256 0.09 8.64 3.18
N LEU A 257 0.85 7.64 3.62
CA LEU A 257 0.62 6.24 3.26
C LEU A 257 -0.47 5.63 4.15
N PHE A 258 -1.55 5.13 3.56
CA PHE A 258 -2.62 4.42 4.27
C PHE A 258 -2.92 3.07 3.63
N ASN A 259 -3.22 2.09 4.47
CA ASN A 259 -3.79 0.81 4.07
C ASN A 259 -5.24 0.70 4.58
N ILE A 260 -6.13 1.47 3.96
CA ILE A 260 -7.56 1.45 4.29
C ILE A 260 -8.37 0.54 3.35
N ASP A 261 -7.91 0.37 2.10
CA ASP A 261 -8.65 -0.33 1.05
C ASP A 261 -8.02 -1.68 0.63
N GLY A 262 -7.07 -2.18 1.43
CA GLY A 262 -6.38 -3.47 1.25
C GLY A 262 -4.98 -3.38 0.68
N THR A 263 -4.63 -2.20 0.15
CA THR A 263 -3.30 -1.92 -0.40
C THR A 263 -2.76 -0.66 0.24
N SER A 264 -1.45 -0.61 0.49
CA SER A 264 -0.82 0.63 0.95
C SER A 264 -0.73 1.62 -0.22
N LYS A 265 -1.42 2.74 -0.10
CA LYS A 265 -1.48 3.80 -1.11
C LYS A 265 -1.18 5.16 -0.47
N TRP A 266 -0.51 6.02 -1.22
CA TRP A 266 -0.27 7.40 -0.83
C TRP A 266 -1.51 8.26 -1.15
N TYR A 267 -1.85 9.18 -0.26
CA TYR A 267 -2.96 10.12 -0.43
C TYR A 267 -2.51 11.54 -0.09
N GLY A 268 -2.89 12.52 -0.91
CA GLY A 268 -2.64 13.93 -0.68
C GLY A 268 -1.20 14.39 -0.98
N GLY A 269 -0.69 14.07 -2.17
CA GLY A 269 0.61 14.58 -2.66
C GLY A 269 0.51 15.98 -3.26
N GLY A 270 1.45 16.88 -2.92
CA GLY A 270 1.51 18.24 -3.45
C GLY A 270 1.99 18.30 -4.91
N GLY A 271 1.60 19.33 -5.66
CA GLY A 271 2.10 19.55 -7.02
C GLY A 271 3.51 20.15 -7.04
N ALA A 272 4.30 19.88 -8.07
CA ALA A 272 5.62 20.47 -8.24
C ALA A 272 5.56 21.94 -8.70
N GLY A 273 6.55 22.73 -8.31
CA GLY A 273 6.80 24.07 -8.84
C GLY A 273 7.49 24.01 -10.20
N ALA A 274 7.25 25.02 -11.05
CA ALA A 274 7.84 25.09 -12.37
C ALA A 274 9.31 25.57 -12.35
N ASN A 275 10.08 25.07 -13.32
CA ASN A 275 11.45 25.51 -13.58
C ASN A 275 11.44 26.78 -14.43
N CYS A 276 12.48 27.59 -14.31
CA CYS A 276 12.66 28.77 -15.16
C CYS A 276 14.07 28.82 -15.72
N ASN A 277 14.19 28.92 -17.06
CA ASN A 277 15.45 28.94 -17.81
C ASN A 277 16.45 27.80 -17.50
N ASN A 278 15.98 26.65 -17.03
CA ASN A 278 16.83 25.48 -16.79
C ASN A 278 17.26 24.84 -18.13
N PRO A 279 18.56 24.83 -18.50
CA PRO A 279 19.03 24.27 -19.78
C PRO A 279 18.81 22.76 -19.91
N ASN A 280 18.52 22.07 -18.81
CA ASN A 280 18.41 20.61 -18.75
C ASN A 280 16.95 20.14 -18.85
N ASN A 281 15.98 21.04 -18.66
CA ASN A 281 14.53 20.78 -18.67
C ASN A 281 14.06 19.60 -17.81
N ASN A 282 14.74 19.32 -16.69
CA ASN A 282 14.41 18.18 -15.83
C ASN A 282 12.97 18.28 -15.31
N VAL A 283 12.19 17.22 -15.46
CA VAL A 283 10.87 17.09 -14.85
C VAL A 283 11.01 17.08 -13.34
N GLN A 284 10.27 17.96 -12.66
CA GLN A 284 10.13 17.99 -11.22
C GLN A 284 8.93 17.10 -10.84
N PRO A 285 9.14 16.01 -10.09
CA PRO A 285 8.04 15.21 -9.59
C PRO A 285 7.16 16.01 -8.63
N GLY A 286 5.85 15.82 -8.76
CA GLY A 286 4.93 16.09 -7.65
C GLY A 286 5.09 15.02 -6.56
N GLY A 287 4.54 15.28 -5.39
CA GLY A 287 4.63 14.35 -4.27
C GLY A 287 3.82 13.07 -4.51
N LEU A 288 4.27 11.98 -3.89
CA LEU A 288 3.56 10.71 -3.86
C LEU A 288 2.13 10.90 -3.33
N GLY A 289 1.16 10.19 -3.91
CA GLY A 289 -0.26 10.42 -3.64
C GLY A 289 -0.92 11.42 -4.59
N GLY A 290 -0.42 11.46 -5.83
CA GLY A 290 -1.09 12.10 -6.96
C GLY A 290 -0.65 13.54 -7.22
N GLY A 291 0.51 13.99 -6.74
CA GLY A 291 1.02 15.31 -7.07
C GLY A 291 1.31 15.48 -8.55
N GLY A 292 0.86 16.59 -9.13
CA GLY A 292 1.13 16.94 -10.52
C GLY A 292 2.58 17.35 -10.75
N ILE A 293 3.21 16.82 -11.78
CA ILE A 293 4.58 17.18 -12.18
C ILE A 293 4.67 18.61 -12.73
N ALA A 294 5.87 19.18 -12.78
CA ALA A 294 6.14 20.43 -13.48
C ALA A 294 7.51 20.40 -14.15
N ALA A 295 7.69 21.18 -15.22
CA ALA A 295 9.02 21.42 -15.80
C ALA A 295 9.05 22.78 -16.50
N GLY A 296 10.19 23.10 -17.10
CA GLY A 296 10.41 24.37 -17.78
C GLY A 296 9.52 24.53 -18.99
N THR A 297 9.47 23.52 -19.87
CA THR A 297 8.77 23.63 -21.16
C THR A 297 7.57 22.70 -21.32
N ILE A 298 7.04 22.09 -20.26
CA ILE A 298 5.87 21.20 -20.34
C ILE A 298 4.64 21.83 -19.71
N VAL A 299 3.47 21.30 -20.03
CA VAL A 299 2.21 21.59 -19.31
C VAL A 299 2.33 21.01 -17.90
N GLY A 300 1.93 21.78 -16.89
CA GLY A 300 1.84 21.29 -15.51
C GLY A 300 0.93 20.07 -15.44
N GLY A 301 1.39 19.01 -14.80
CA GLY A 301 0.61 17.79 -14.59
C GLY A 301 -0.59 18.04 -13.70
N THR A 302 -1.73 17.43 -14.01
CA THR A 302 -2.90 17.48 -13.12
C THR A 302 -2.68 16.60 -11.89
N GLY A 303 -3.28 16.99 -10.78
CA GLY A 303 -3.35 16.16 -9.59
C GLY A 303 -4.17 14.88 -9.83
N GLY A 304 -3.82 13.80 -9.13
CA GLY A 304 -4.50 12.52 -9.23
C GLY A 304 -5.92 12.56 -8.64
N ASN A 305 -6.93 12.29 -9.46
CA ASN A 305 -8.31 12.19 -9.02
C ASN A 305 -8.52 11.02 -8.03
N GLY A 306 -9.24 11.29 -6.94
CA GLY A 306 -9.45 10.32 -5.86
C GLY A 306 -8.26 10.18 -4.91
N TYR A 307 -7.28 11.08 -5.01
CA TYR A 307 -6.13 11.18 -4.11
C TYR A 307 -5.96 12.60 -3.53
N GLY A 308 -6.75 13.59 -3.97
CA GLY A 308 -6.62 14.97 -3.51
C GLY A 308 -5.30 15.64 -3.90
N GLY A 309 -4.63 15.16 -4.95
CA GLY A 309 -3.30 15.63 -5.34
C GLY A 309 -3.31 17.07 -5.86
N GLY A 310 -2.27 17.85 -5.57
CA GLY A 310 -2.11 19.22 -6.06
C GLY A 310 -1.66 19.27 -7.53
N GLY A 311 -2.09 20.30 -8.28
CA GLY A 311 -1.68 20.51 -9.67
C GLY A 311 -0.28 21.11 -9.81
N GLY A 312 0.47 20.71 -10.84
CA GLY A 312 1.80 21.26 -11.12
C GLY A 312 1.76 22.68 -11.67
N GLY A 313 2.78 23.49 -11.34
CA GLY A 313 2.93 24.85 -11.84
C GLY A 313 3.21 24.92 -13.35
N ALA A 314 2.80 26.02 -13.99
CA ALA A 314 3.04 26.23 -15.41
C ALA A 314 4.50 26.67 -15.71
N GLY A 315 5.14 25.99 -16.66
CA GLY A 315 6.40 26.41 -17.27
C GLY A 315 6.23 27.34 -18.49
N TYR A 316 7.35 27.80 -19.05
CA TYR A 316 7.43 28.61 -20.28
C TYR A 316 8.09 27.82 -21.43
N PRO A 317 7.55 27.83 -22.67
CA PRO A 317 6.50 28.72 -23.18
C PRO A 317 5.07 28.15 -23.13
N ASN A 318 4.86 26.92 -22.64
CA ASN A 318 3.56 26.25 -22.71
C ASN A 318 2.48 26.87 -21.79
N ARG A 319 2.86 27.49 -20.66
CA ARG A 319 2.01 28.38 -19.82
C ARG A 319 0.68 27.79 -19.33
N THR A 320 0.56 26.47 -19.31
CA THR A 320 -0.62 25.75 -18.79
C THR A 320 -0.26 25.13 -17.44
N ALA A 321 -1.01 25.48 -16.40
CA ALA A 321 -0.91 24.83 -15.09
C ALA A 321 -1.82 23.61 -15.00
N GLY A 322 -1.44 22.65 -14.16
CA GLY A 322 -2.30 21.51 -13.84
C GLY A 322 -3.42 21.90 -12.89
N GLY A 323 -4.62 21.36 -13.10
CA GLY A 323 -5.67 21.38 -12.08
C GLY A 323 -5.37 20.40 -10.94
N GLY A 324 -5.93 20.65 -9.76
CA GLY A 324 -5.90 19.72 -8.64
C GLY A 324 -6.80 18.50 -8.90
N GLY A 325 -6.50 17.40 -8.21
CA GLY A 325 -7.30 16.19 -8.24
C GLY A 325 -8.47 16.25 -7.25
N ASN A 326 -9.58 15.59 -7.58
CA ASN A 326 -10.72 15.46 -6.68
C ASN A 326 -10.35 14.69 -5.39
N GLY A 327 -11.07 15.00 -4.31
CA GLY A 327 -10.98 14.29 -3.03
C GLY A 327 -11.54 12.87 -3.07
N VAL A 328 -11.52 12.20 -1.91
CA VAL A 328 -12.07 10.84 -1.75
C VAL A 328 -12.55 10.62 -0.31
N VAL A 329 -13.59 9.80 -0.15
CA VAL A 329 -13.93 9.16 1.13
C VAL A 329 -13.85 7.65 0.98
N ILE A 330 -13.16 6.99 1.91
CA ILE A 330 -13.09 5.53 1.99
C ILE A 330 -13.56 5.12 3.37
N VAL A 331 -14.57 4.25 3.43
CA VAL A 331 -15.15 3.73 4.68
C VAL A 331 -14.91 2.23 4.74
N ARG A 332 -14.42 1.73 5.88
CA ARG A 332 -14.19 0.32 6.15
C ARG A 332 -14.90 -0.10 7.42
N TYR A 333 -15.63 -1.21 7.39
CA TYR A 333 -16.24 -1.80 8.59
C TYR A 333 -16.28 -3.32 8.51
N ALA A 334 -16.35 -3.99 9.66
CA ALA A 334 -16.44 -5.44 9.73
C ALA A 334 -17.85 -5.93 9.33
N ILE A 335 -17.93 -6.93 8.44
CA ILE A 335 -19.19 -7.55 8.00
C ILE A 335 -19.55 -8.83 8.76
N SER A 336 -18.66 -9.30 9.63
CA SER A 336 -18.93 -10.33 10.63
C SER A 336 -18.22 -10.03 11.94
N ASN A 337 -18.70 -10.61 13.05
CA ASN A 337 -17.90 -10.67 14.27
C ASN A 337 -16.65 -11.50 13.96
N VAL A 338 -15.52 -10.82 13.81
CA VAL A 338 -14.26 -11.47 13.47
C VAL A 338 -13.79 -12.26 14.69
N ASP A 339 -13.65 -13.56 14.54
CA ASP A 339 -13.09 -14.41 15.58
C ASP A 339 -11.61 -14.03 15.79
N ALA A 340 -11.29 -13.42 16.93
CA ALA A 340 -9.93 -12.99 17.25
C ALA A 340 -8.91 -14.13 17.36
N THR A 341 -9.37 -15.40 17.34
CA THR A 341 -8.53 -16.60 17.39
C THR A 341 -8.19 -17.18 16.01
N ILE A 342 -8.64 -16.56 14.91
CA ILE A 342 -8.28 -17.01 13.56
C ILE A 342 -6.76 -17.07 13.38
N GLY A 343 -6.30 -18.09 12.67
CA GLY A 343 -4.87 -18.37 12.48
C GLY A 343 -4.21 -19.08 13.67
N GLY A 344 -4.89 -19.22 14.81
CA GLY A 344 -4.33 -19.89 15.99
C GLY A 344 -4.24 -21.42 15.91
N SER A 345 -4.95 -22.05 14.96
CA SER A 345 -4.89 -23.51 14.76
C SER A 345 -5.26 -23.92 13.34
N SER A 346 -4.88 -25.14 12.93
CA SER A 346 -5.24 -25.71 11.64
C SER A 346 -6.76 -25.91 11.44
N GLY A 347 -7.51 -26.02 12.53
CA GLY A 347 -8.98 -26.07 12.54
C GLY A 347 -9.66 -24.70 12.47
N ASN A 348 -8.90 -23.61 12.68
CA ASN A 348 -9.38 -22.24 12.52
C ASN A 348 -8.35 -21.38 11.79
N PRO A 349 -8.00 -21.71 10.53
CA PRO A 349 -7.00 -20.96 9.78
C PRO A 349 -7.56 -19.59 9.38
N ALA A 350 -6.67 -18.61 9.25
CA ALA A 350 -6.99 -17.34 8.63
C ALA A 350 -6.73 -17.38 7.13
N ILE A 351 -7.35 -16.48 6.37
CA ILE A 351 -7.11 -16.37 4.92
C ILE A 351 -5.81 -15.63 4.59
N SER A 352 -5.31 -14.81 5.52
CA SER A 352 -4.06 -14.05 5.42
C SER A 352 -3.64 -13.49 6.79
N ALA A 353 -2.39 -13.05 6.91
CA ALA A 353 -1.91 -12.31 8.09
C ALA A 353 -2.67 -10.99 8.29
N ALA A 354 -3.03 -10.29 7.21
CA ALA A 354 -3.86 -9.09 7.29
C ALA A 354 -5.23 -9.36 7.90
N ALA A 355 -5.86 -10.50 7.58
CA ALA A 355 -7.12 -10.89 8.22
C ALA A 355 -6.95 -11.12 9.73
N ILE A 356 -5.83 -11.74 10.16
CA ILE A 356 -5.53 -11.94 11.58
C ILE A 356 -5.39 -10.60 12.29
N LEU A 357 -4.58 -9.66 11.77
CA LEU A 357 -4.44 -8.33 12.37
C LEU A 357 -5.75 -7.57 12.45
N ALA A 358 -6.62 -7.79 11.48
CA ALA A 358 -7.90 -7.13 11.46
C ALA A 358 -8.90 -7.76 12.46
N ALA A 359 -8.74 -9.06 12.79
CA ALA A 359 -9.47 -9.74 13.86
C ALA A 359 -8.90 -9.46 15.27
N ASN A 360 -7.57 -9.36 15.34
CA ASN A 360 -6.80 -9.16 16.55
C ASN A 360 -5.64 -8.18 16.24
N PRO A 361 -5.87 -6.87 16.40
CA PRO A 361 -4.84 -5.84 16.15
C PRO A 361 -3.59 -5.96 17.05
N THR A 362 -3.66 -6.77 18.10
CA THR A 362 -2.54 -7.03 19.02
C THR A 362 -1.79 -8.34 18.72
N ALA A 363 -2.14 -9.04 17.63
CA ALA A 363 -1.45 -10.26 17.21
C ALA A 363 0.05 -9.98 17.01
N GLY A 364 0.89 -10.78 17.67
CA GLY A 364 2.35 -10.65 17.61
C GLY A 364 2.97 -11.34 16.40
N ASP A 365 4.25 -11.09 16.14
CA ASP A 365 5.00 -11.82 15.12
C ASP A 365 5.14 -13.30 15.47
N GLY A 366 5.02 -14.18 14.47
CA GLY A 366 5.12 -15.61 14.70
C GLY A 366 4.43 -16.44 13.63
N THR A 367 4.34 -17.74 13.88
CA THR A 367 3.73 -18.69 12.95
C THR A 367 2.21 -18.76 13.17
N TYR A 368 1.46 -18.67 12.08
CA TYR A 368 0.00 -18.77 12.07
C TYR A 368 -0.48 -19.75 11.00
N TRP A 369 -1.64 -20.34 11.21
CA TRP A 369 -2.29 -21.24 10.26
C TRP A 369 -3.04 -20.44 9.19
N ILE A 370 -2.59 -20.55 7.95
CA ILE A 370 -3.17 -19.85 6.80
C ILE A 370 -3.81 -20.84 5.83
N LYS A 371 -4.99 -20.49 5.32
CA LYS A 371 -5.71 -21.20 4.26
C LYS A 371 -6.56 -20.21 3.46
N PRO A 372 -6.11 -19.79 2.26
CA PRO A 372 -6.94 -18.98 1.37
C PRO A 372 -8.23 -19.70 1.00
N ALA A 373 -9.31 -18.97 0.79
CA ALA A 373 -10.63 -19.56 0.53
C ALA A 373 -10.66 -20.48 -0.71
N ALA A 374 -9.90 -20.12 -1.75
CA ALA A 374 -9.80 -20.89 -2.99
C ALA A 374 -8.78 -22.04 -2.92
N TYR A 375 -8.03 -22.19 -1.82
CA TYR A 375 -7.03 -23.23 -1.68
C TYR A 375 -7.66 -24.57 -1.30
N SER A 376 -7.49 -25.58 -2.16
CA SER A 376 -8.03 -26.93 -1.96
C SER A 376 -7.22 -27.79 -0.99
N GLY A 377 -5.98 -27.40 -0.68
CA GLY A 377 -5.11 -28.11 0.27
C GLY A 377 -5.47 -27.85 1.73
N SER A 378 -4.75 -28.51 2.63
CA SER A 378 -4.84 -28.26 4.07
C SER A 378 -4.29 -26.87 4.43
N ALA A 379 -4.74 -26.33 5.57
CA ALA A 379 -4.10 -25.15 6.14
C ALA A 379 -2.60 -25.41 6.36
N GLN A 380 -1.79 -24.37 6.16
CA GLN A 380 -0.34 -24.44 6.35
C GLN A 380 0.10 -23.39 7.34
N GLU A 381 1.13 -23.72 8.10
CA GLU A 381 1.81 -22.74 8.94
C GLU A 381 2.62 -21.76 8.08
N ILE A 382 2.49 -20.47 8.37
CA ILE A 382 3.22 -19.38 7.72
C ILE A 382 3.71 -18.42 8.80
N TYR A 383 4.99 -18.04 8.73
CA TYR A 383 5.53 -17.01 9.58
C TYR A 383 5.00 -15.65 9.14
N CYS A 384 4.34 -14.95 10.06
CA CYS A 384 3.70 -13.68 9.82
C CYS A 384 4.41 -12.58 10.61
N TRP A 385 4.92 -11.58 9.90
CA TRP A 385 5.48 -10.36 10.48
C TRP A 385 4.35 -9.33 10.66
N MET A 386 3.64 -9.48 11.77
CA MET A 386 2.48 -8.69 12.19
C MET A 386 2.84 -7.25 12.52
N THR A 387 3.96 -7.02 13.21
CA THR A 387 4.40 -5.68 13.64
C THR A 387 4.72 -4.74 12.48
N ALA A 388 5.06 -5.29 11.30
CA ALA A 388 5.23 -4.52 10.07
C ALA A 388 3.98 -4.50 9.17
N GLY A 389 2.81 -4.80 9.73
CA GLY A 389 1.53 -4.72 9.04
C GLY A 389 1.08 -6.00 8.36
N GLY A 390 1.50 -7.17 8.86
CA GLY A 390 0.95 -8.47 8.48
C GLY A 390 1.52 -9.06 7.20
N TRP A 391 2.86 -9.13 7.10
CA TRP A 391 3.53 -9.79 5.97
C TRP A 391 3.64 -11.30 6.18
N MET A 392 3.42 -12.08 5.13
CA MET A 392 3.52 -13.54 5.13
C MET A 392 4.83 -13.98 4.48
N LEU A 393 5.64 -14.77 5.18
CA LEU A 393 6.87 -15.33 4.65
C LEU A 393 6.54 -16.35 3.55
N VAL A 394 7.08 -16.16 2.34
CA VAL A 394 6.89 -17.11 1.23
C VAL A 394 8.18 -17.84 0.86
N CYS A 395 9.32 -17.24 1.16
CA CYS A 395 10.62 -17.86 0.97
C CYS A 395 11.61 -17.34 2.00
N SER A 396 12.46 -18.22 2.49
CA SER A 396 13.63 -17.90 3.30
C SER A 396 14.78 -18.78 2.86
N ASN A 397 15.95 -18.19 2.68
CA ASN A 397 17.19 -18.88 2.46
C ASN A 397 18.20 -18.37 3.50
N ASN A 398 18.70 -19.27 4.33
CA ASN A 398 19.57 -18.92 5.45
C ASN A 398 20.90 -19.68 5.35
N ALA A 399 22.01 -18.98 5.51
CA ALA A 399 23.35 -19.56 5.39
C ALA A 399 23.62 -20.73 6.36
N SER A 400 22.91 -20.82 7.49
CA SER A 400 23.01 -21.94 8.43
C SER A 400 22.07 -23.12 8.14
N SER A 401 21.22 -23.03 7.13
CA SER A 401 20.30 -24.10 6.73
C SER A 401 20.73 -24.70 5.39
N SER A 402 20.50 -26.00 5.19
CA SER A 402 20.94 -26.73 3.99
C SER A 402 19.78 -27.44 3.30
N THR A 403 18.55 -26.98 3.53
CA THR A 403 17.35 -27.59 2.92
C THR A 403 17.25 -27.19 1.46
N ILE A 404 17.58 -25.94 1.15
CA ILE A 404 17.78 -25.44 -0.21
C ILE A 404 19.25 -25.71 -0.58
N PRO A 405 19.52 -26.40 -1.71
CA PRO A 405 20.88 -26.75 -2.08
C PRO A 405 21.63 -25.54 -2.67
N SER A 406 22.95 -25.64 -2.69
CA SER A 406 23.83 -24.61 -3.23
C SER A 406 23.88 -24.59 -4.77
N ALA A 407 24.44 -23.48 -5.29
CA ALA A 407 24.80 -23.32 -6.71
C ALA A 407 23.71 -23.82 -7.68
N ASN A 408 24.11 -24.59 -8.70
CA ASN A 408 23.23 -25.04 -9.78
C ASN A 408 22.24 -26.13 -9.37
N SER A 409 22.40 -26.74 -8.20
CA SER A 409 21.50 -27.79 -7.72
C SER A 409 20.09 -27.26 -7.42
N ARG A 410 19.95 -25.94 -7.25
CA ARG A 410 18.64 -25.28 -7.07
C ARG A 410 17.94 -24.91 -8.39
N ARG A 411 18.55 -25.20 -9.55
CA ARG A 411 17.95 -25.03 -10.88
C ARG A 411 16.92 -26.11 -11.20
N SER A 412 15.81 -26.08 -10.48
CA SER A 412 14.75 -27.06 -10.61
C SER A 412 13.41 -26.43 -10.25
N SER A 413 12.34 -26.89 -10.87
CA SER A 413 10.97 -26.57 -10.47
C SER A 413 10.65 -26.98 -9.02
N SER A 414 11.50 -27.83 -8.42
CA SER A 414 11.44 -28.17 -6.99
C SER A 414 11.67 -26.97 -6.07
N TYR A 415 12.20 -25.85 -6.58
CA TYR A 415 12.50 -24.63 -5.81
C TYR A 415 11.75 -23.41 -6.33
N PHE A 416 10.70 -23.61 -7.14
CA PHE A 416 9.72 -22.56 -7.39
C PHE A 416 8.96 -22.23 -6.10
N LEU A 417 8.55 -20.98 -5.93
CA LEU A 417 7.66 -20.58 -4.85
C LEU A 417 6.35 -21.37 -4.87
N ASP A 418 5.84 -21.71 -6.06
CA ASP A 418 4.63 -22.51 -6.25
C ASP A 418 4.86 -24.00 -6.45
N ARG A 419 6.00 -24.53 -5.97
CA ARG A 419 6.27 -25.97 -5.94
C ARG A 419 5.14 -26.77 -5.27
N SER A 420 5.09 -28.07 -5.53
CA SER A 420 4.17 -28.96 -4.81
C SER A 420 4.56 -29.09 -3.34
N GLY A 421 3.69 -28.63 -2.44
CA GLY A 421 3.91 -28.62 -0.99
C GLY A 421 4.99 -27.65 -0.51
N ALA A 422 4.96 -27.31 0.78
CA ALA A 422 6.02 -26.49 1.37
C ALA A 422 7.36 -27.24 1.43
N LEU A 423 8.47 -26.49 1.37
CA LEU A 423 9.82 -26.97 1.65
C LEU A 423 10.30 -26.33 2.95
N GLY A 424 10.89 -27.10 3.87
CA GLY A 424 11.41 -26.57 5.12
C GLY A 424 10.32 -26.14 6.12
N SER A 425 10.69 -25.30 7.08
CA SER A 425 9.78 -24.79 8.13
C SER A 425 9.68 -23.27 8.03
N PRO A 426 8.48 -22.67 8.18
CA PRO A 426 8.28 -21.24 8.04
C PRO A 426 8.95 -20.48 9.18
N ASP A 427 10.18 -20.03 8.95
CA ASP A 427 10.98 -19.23 9.87
C ASP A 427 12.02 -18.43 9.05
N PRO A 428 12.10 -17.10 9.21
CA PRO A 428 13.12 -16.28 8.54
C PRO A 428 14.58 -16.70 8.84
N ASN A 429 14.82 -17.46 9.90
CA ASN A 429 16.15 -17.98 10.25
C ASN A 429 16.43 -19.40 9.71
N ASN A 430 15.49 -20.01 8.98
CA ASN A 430 15.64 -21.33 8.37
C ASN A 430 15.26 -21.29 6.89
N ASP A 431 15.68 -22.30 6.13
CA ASP A 431 15.23 -22.43 4.74
C ASP A 431 13.75 -22.76 4.68
N TYR A 432 13.03 -22.05 3.81
CA TYR A 432 11.60 -22.23 3.61
C TYR A 432 11.17 -21.86 2.19
N ILE A 433 10.22 -22.62 1.63
CA ILE A 433 9.45 -22.24 0.44
C ILE A 433 7.99 -22.64 0.67
N ILE A 434 7.06 -21.69 0.48
CA ILE A 434 5.63 -21.87 0.77
C ILE A 434 4.92 -22.95 -0.05
N GLY A 435 5.32 -23.15 -1.31
CA GLY A 435 4.65 -24.05 -2.24
C GLY A 435 3.34 -23.49 -2.82
N GLY A 436 2.57 -24.35 -3.49
CA GLY A 436 1.46 -23.98 -4.36
C GLY A 436 0.32 -23.16 -3.73
N MET A 437 0.26 -23.00 -2.40
CA MET A 437 -0.68 -22.07 -1.76
C MET A 437 -0.50 -20.63 -2.26
N ILE A 438 0.72 -20.24 -2.64
CA ILE A 438 1.02 -18.89 -3.13
C ILE A 438 0.16 -18.47 -4.32
N ASN A 439 -0.21 -19.40 -5.20
CA ASN A 439 -1.06 -19.10 -6.36
C ASN A 439 -2.50 -18.74 -5.99
N THR A 440 -2.92 -19.05 -4.75
CA THR A 440 -4.28 -18.78 -4.24
C THR A 440 -4.32 -17.68 -3.19
N LEU A 441 -3.16 -17.24 -2.68
CA LEU A 441 -3.10 -16.11 -1.77
C LEU A 441 -3.54 -14.85 -2.52
N ASP A 442 -4.40 -14.05 -1.88
CA ASP A 442 -4.71 -12.71 -2.35
C ASP A 442 -3.70 -11.74 -1.75
N PHE A 443 -2.75 -11.30 -2.58
CA PHE A 443 -1.69 -10.37 -2.21
C PHE A 443 -1.31 -9.52 -3.41
N SER A 444 -0.82 -8.32 -3.14
CA SER A 444 -0.36 -7.39 -4.18
C SER A 444 0.93 -6.68 -3.81
N SER A 445 1.48 -6.92 -2.62
CA SER A 445 2.74 -6.32 -2.17
C SER A 445 3.79 -7.39 -2.01
N VAL A 446 5.02 -7.09 -2.42
CA VAL A 446 6.18 -7.95 -2.21
C VAL A 446 7.21 -7.18 -1.40
N ARG A 447 7.85 -7.88 -0.47
CA ARG A 447 9.03 -7.40 0.24
C ARG A 447 10.11 -8.45 0.16
N SER A 448 11.33 -8.05 -0.16
CA SER A 448 12.50 -8.89 -0.01
C SER A 448 13.51 -8.23 0.93
N LEU A 449 14.04 -9.01 1.86
CA LEU A 449 14.98 -8.53 2.89
C LEU A 449 16.17 -9.48 2.94
N GLY A 450 17.36 -8.91 2.74
CA GLY A 450 18.65 -9.58 2.89
C GLY A 450 19.44 -8.93 4.02
N TRP A 451 20.08 -9.73 4.87
CA TRP A 451 20.82 -9.24 6.04
C TRP A 451 22.11 -10.02 6.29
N GLY A 452 23.00 -9.44 7.09
CA GLY A 452 24.29 -10.03 7.43
C GLY A 452 25.26 -10.07 6.25
N TRP A 453 25.35 -8.97 5.50
CA TRP A 453 26.28 -8.84 4.36
C TRP A 453 27.72 -9.21 4.78
N GLN A 454 28.36 -10.09 4.01
CA GLN A 454 29.68 -10.67 4.28
C GLN A 454 29.81 -11.33 5.67
N ASN A 455 28.70 -11.75 6.27
CA ASN A 455 28.67 -12.35 7.60
C ASN A 455 27.85 -13.65 7.65
N ALA A 456 28.01 -14.51 6.63
CA ALA A 456 27.28 -15.78 6.51
C ALA A 456 27.47 -16.71 7.73
N GLY A 457 28.64 -16.67 8.38
CA GLY A 457 28.95 -17.45 9.60
C GLY A 457 28.67 -16.72 10.94
N GLY A 458 28.11 -15.52 10.90
CA GLY A 458 27.91 -14.68 12.09
C GLY A 458 26.71 -15.08 12.97
N SER A 459 26.61 -14.42 14.12
CA SER A 459 25.48 -14.56 15.05
C SER A 459 24.26 -13.69 14.71
N ASN A 460 24.30 -12.96 13.58
CA ASN A 460 23.16 -12.18 13.11
C ASN A 460 21.97 -13.10 12.83
N SER A 461 20.80 -12.67 13.31
CA SER A 461 19.55 -13.39 13.16
C SER A 461 18.44 -12.43 12.85
N TRP A 462 17.48 -12.90 12.06
CA TRP A 462 16.27 -12.15 11.80
C TRP A 462 15.53 -11.88 13.11
N ASN A 463 15.11 -10.64 13.28
CA ASN A 463 14.09 -10.24 14.24
C ASN A 463 13.27 -9.08 13.67
N SER A 464 12.03 -8.96 14.11
CA SER A 464 11.07 -8.00 13.57
C SER A 464 11.40 -6.53 13.86
N ALA A 465 12.27 -6.25 14.84
CA ALA A 465 12.76 -4.90 15.13
C ALA A 465 13.96 -4.49 14.25
N LEU A 466 14.44 -5.38 13.37
CA LEU A 466 15.55 -5.16 12.43
C LEU A 466 16.87 -4.71 13.08
N ASN A 467 17.06 -4.98 14.37
CA ASN A 467 18.18 -4.42 15.15
C ASN A 467 19.40 -5.36 15.29
N ASN A 468 19.28 -6.66 14.98
CA ASN A 468 20.38 -7.65 15.03
C ASN A 468 20.74 -8.21 13.64
N LEU A 469 20.43 -7.44 12.59
CA LEU A 469 20.58 -7.86 11.21
C LEU A 469 21.98 -7.63 10.64
N GLY A 470 22.81 -6.80 11.29
CA GLY A 470 24.03 -6.28 10.67
C GLY A 470 23.69 -5.35 9.49
N THR A 471 24.51 -5.37 8.43
CA THR A 471 24.17 -4.67 7.19
C THR A 471 23.00 -5.36 6.51
N TRP A 472 21.95 -4.62 6.19
CA TRP A 472 20.75 -5.13 5.54
C TRP A 472 20.23 -4.18 4.46
N VAL A 473 19.53 -4.77 3.50
CA VAL A 473 18.82 -4.09 2.41
C VAL A 473 17.42 -4.69 2.31
N GLN A 474 16.43 -3.85 2.10
CA GLN A 474 15.04 -4.22 1.86
C GLN A 474 14.55 -3.60 0.56
N CYS A 475 13.87 -4.40 -0.26
CA CYS A 475 13.24 -3.99 -1.50
C CYS A 475 11.74 -4.25 -1.40
N GLU A 476 10.90 -3.27 -1.73
CA GLU A 476 9.44 -3.38 -1.74
C GLU A 476 8.83 -2.86 -3.02
N TRP A 477 7.84 -3.58 -3.55
CA TRP A 477 7.08 -3.16 -4.74
C TRP A 477 5.69 -3.78 -4.74
N THR A 478 4.85 -3.33 -5.68
CA THR A 478 3.48 -3.81 -5.86
C THR A 478 3.32 -4.57 -7.16
N LEU A 479 2.57 -5.66 -7.14
CA LEU A 479 2.23 -6.49 -8.28
C LEU A 479 0.89 -6.04 -8.89
N ALA A 480 0.76 -6.07 -10.20
CA ALA A 480 -0.49 -5.83 -10.91
C ALA A 480 -1.22 -7.12 -11.32
N ARG A 481 -0.52 -8.28 -11.34
CA ARG A 481 -1.07 -9.57 -11.79
C ARG A 481 -1.56 -10.44 -10.64
N SER A 482 -2.31 -11.48 -11.02
CA SER A 482 -2.89 -12.47 -10.10
C SER A 482 -2.42 -13.91 -10.40
N GLY A 483 -2.64 -14.81 -9.44
CA GLY A 483 -2.35 -16.23 -9.62
C GLY A 483 -0.88 -16.52 -9.87
N ALA A 484 -0.57 -17.47 -10.75
CA ALA A 484 0.81 -17.85 -11.06
C ALA A 484 1.57 -16.78 -11.88
N ASP A 485 0.87 -15.91 -12.62
CA ASP A 485 1.46 -14.92 -13.52
C ASP A 485 2.20 -13.81 -12.76
N ARG A 486 1.84 -13.58 -11.50
CA ARG A 486 2.50 -12.58 -10.64
C ARG A 486 3.89 -13.00 -10.19
N LEU A 487 4.18 -14.31 -10.17
CA LEU A 487 5.48 -14.82 -9.71
C LEU A 487 6.61 -14.38 -10.66
N ILE A 488 6.27 -14.17 -11.93
CA ILE A 488 7.19 -13.79 -13.00
C ILE A 488 6.95 -12.36 -13.53
N GLU A 489 6.15 -11.57 -12.81
CA GLU A 489 5.93 -10.16 -13.14
C GLU A 489 7.22 -9.37 -12.92
N VAL A 490 7.60 -8.56 -13.92
CA VAL A 490 8.85 -7.80 -13.93
C VAL A 490 8.56 -6.34 -13.65
N HIS A 491 9.24 -5.79 -12.64
CA HIS A 491 9.14 -4.40 -12.21
C HIS A 491 10.44 -3.66 -12.44
N THR A 492 10.37 -2.39 -12.82
CA THR A 492 11.57 -1.55 -12.98
C THR A 492 12.02 -0.97 -11.63
N ARG A 493 13.30 -0.63 -11.49
CA ARG A 493 13.88 -0.15 -10.21
C ARG A 493 13.19 1.10 -9.64
N ASP A 494 12.63 1.96 -10.49
CA ASP A 494 11.85 3.14 -10.07
C ASP A 494 10.51 2.79 -9.42
N GLU A 495 9.99 1.58 -9.64
CA GLU A 495 8.79 1.04 -8.98
C GLU A 495 9.12 0.38 -7.63
N VAL A 496 10.41 0.24 -7.29
CA VAL A 496 10.88 -0.49 -6.11
C VAL A 496 11.41 0.46 -5.04
N LEU A 497 10.74 0.51 -3.90
CA LEU A 497 11.23 1.19 -2.71
C LEU A 497 12.39 0.39 -2.11
N VAL A 498 13.57 1.02 -2.01
CA VAL A 498 14.76 0.42 -1.40
C VAL A 498 15.13 1.15 -0.12
N THR A 499 15.21 0.42 0.99
CA THR A 499 15.69 0.90 2.30
C THR A 499 16.84 0.04 2.78
N HIS A 500 17.75 0.59 3.59
CA HIS A 500 18.95 -0.14 4.03
C HIS A 500 19.58 0.45 5.30
N SER A 501 20.36 -0.35 6.04
CA SER A 501 21.18 0.14 7.17
C SER A 501 22.54 0.71 6.77
N GLY A 502 22.94 0.56 5.51
CA GLY A 502 24.22 1.03 4.98
C GLY A 502 24.63 0.23 3.74
N GLY A 503 25.50 0.78 2.89
CA GLY A 503 25.97 0.12 1.67
C GLY A 503 24.95 0.00 0.54
N GLY A 504 23.64 0.03 0.80
CA GLY A 504 22.58 0.07 -0.21
C GLY A 504 22.57 -1.11 -1.19
N LEU A 505 21.82 -0.94 -2.29
CA LEU A 505 21.72 -1.91 -3.38
C LEU A 505 22.25 -1.30 -4.67
N SER A 506 23.02 -2.08 -5.43
CA SER A 506 23.53 -1.73 -6.75
C SER A 506 22.43 -1.16 -7.66
N THR A 507 22.78 -0.14 -8.44
CA THR A 507 21.94 0.41 -9.51
C THR A 507 21.82 -0.51 -10.73
N SER A 508 22.62 -1.58 -10.77
CA SER A 508 22.51 -2.64 -11.78
C SER A 508 21.39 -3.64 -11.48
N ALA A 509 20.84 -3.66 -10.25
CA ALA A 509 19.55 -4.27 -9.96
C ALA A 509 18.43 -3.36 -10.51
N ARG A 510 18.15 -3.52 -11.81
CA ARG A 510 17.27 -2.67 -12.63
C ARG A 510 15.86 -3.22 -12.75
N TYR A 511 15.72 -4.54 -12.67
CA TYR A 511 14.45 -5.24 -12.84
C TYR A 511 14.24 -6.23 -11.71
N PHE A 512 13.03 -6.34 -11.20
CA PHE A 512 12.71 -7.19 -10.06
C PHE A 512 11.55 -8.12 -10.38
N SER A 513 11.61 -9.36 -9.87
CA SER A 513 10.50 -10.30 -9.91
C SER A 513 10.45 -11.13 -8.62
N LEU A 514 9.32 -11.79 -8.40
CA LEU A 514 9.02 -12.47 -7.14
C LEU A 514 9.66 -13.86 -7.03
N ASP A 515 9.90 -14.56 -8.14
CA ASP A 515 10.51 -15.91 -8.15
C ASP A 515 11.62 -16.01 -9.22
N GLY A 516 12.87 -15.91 -8.78
CA GLY A 516 14.04 -15.96 -9.66
C GLY A 516 14.25 -17.29 -10.37
N ILE A 517 13.99 -18.43 -9.71
CA ILE A 517 14.14 -19.77 -10.31
C ILE A 517 13.08 -19.96 -11.41
N LYS A 518 11.84 -19.52 -11.15
CA LYS A 518 10.77 -19.59 -12.14
C LYS A 518 10.96 -18.60 -13.29
N GLN A 519 11.51 -17.42 -13.01
CA GLN A 519 11.86 -16.43 -14.03
C GLN A 519 12.91 -16.97 -15.00
N ASP A 520 14.02 -17.52 -14.48
CA ASP A 520 15.06 -18.19 -15.27
C ASP A 520 14.46 -19.32 -16.12
N TYR A 521 13.67 -20.20 -15.51
CA TYR A 521 13.04 -21.29 -16.26
C TYR A 521 12.19 -20.80 -17.44
N THR A 522 11.37 -19.77 -17.21
CA THR A 522 10.40 -19.29 -18.19
C THR A 522 11.07 -18.51 -19.33
N GLN A 523 12.17 -17.81 -19.06
CA GLN A 523 12.88 -17.00 -20.06
C GLN A 523 14.03 -17.74 -20.73
N GLY A 524 14.72 -18.62 -20.00
CA GLY A 524 16.01 -19.19 -20.39
C GLY A 524 16.17 -20.70 -20.19
N GLY A 525 15.22 -21.37 -19.53
CA GLY A 525 15.25 -22.82 -19.33
C GLY A 525 16.32 -23.30 -18.34
N PHE A 526 16.55 -22.56 -17.25
CA PHE A 526 17.57 -22.83 -16.22
C PHE A 526 19.01 -22.56 -16.67
N ASN A 527 19.23 -21.42 -17.32
CA ASN A 527 20.53 -21.05 -17.89
C ASN A 527 21.36 -20.11 -16.99
N ALA A 528 20.78 -19.55 -15.91
CA ALA A 528 21.51 -18.68 -14.98
C ALA A 528 22.65 -19.45 -14.30
N ASN A 529 23.88 -18.92 -14.31
CA ASN A 529 25.04 -19.64 -13.76
C ASN A 529 25.00 -19.77 -12.22
N SER A 530 25.97 -20.49 -11.63
CA SER A 530 26.06 -20.74 -10.18
C SER A 530 26.12 -19.47 -9.33
N ASN A 531 26.57 -18.37 -9.93
CA ASN A 531 26.63 -17.03 -9.33
C ASN A 531 25.44 -16.16 -9.77
N GLN A 532 24.33 -16.74 -10.21
CA GLN A 532 23.16 -15.98 -10.67
C GLN A 532 21.85 -16.63 -10.25
N THR A 533 21.85 -17.94 -10.02
CA THR A 533 20.68 -18.68 -9.54
C THR A 533 20.28 -18.25 -8.12
N THR A 534 19.02 -17.83 -7.93
CA THR A 534 18.47 -17.35 -6.64
C THR A 534 17.05 -17.83 -6.40
N VAL A 535 16.71 -18.16 -5.16
CA VAL A 535 15.36 -18.57 -4.73
C VAL A 535 14.59 -17.39 -4.14
N GLY A 536 13.29 -17.30 -4.44
CA GLY A 536 12.45 -16.18 -4.05
C GLY A 536 12.72 -14.95 -4.91
N ALA A 537 12.50 -13.76 -4.33
CA ALA A 537 12.63 -12.50 -5.03
C ALA A 537 14.03 -12.33 -5.65
N VAL A 538 14.09 -11.67 -6.80
CA VAL A 538 15.35 -11.41 -7.51
C VAL A 538 15.39 -9.99 -8.04
N GLY A 539 16.60 -9.44 -8.15
CA GLY A 539 16.88 -8.19 -8.87
C GLY A 539 17.97 -8.41 -9.92
N THR A 540 17.67 -8.09 -11.18
CA THR A 540 18.51 -8.37 -12.34
C THR A 540 18.81 -7.13 -13.18
N ASN A 541 19.74 -7.26 -14.13
CA ASN A 541 20.11 -6.17 -15.05
C ASN A 541 19.29 -6.19 -16.35
N GLY A 542 18.92 -7.37 -16.85
CA GLY A 542 18.14 -7.53 -18.08
C GLY A 542 16.64 -7.32 -17.88
N ASN A 543 16.01 -6.71 -18.87
CA ASN A 543 14.58 -6.35 -18.85
C ASN A 543 13.61 -7.54 -18.86
N SER A 544 14.09 -8.75 -19.14
CA SER A 544 13.30 -9.98 -19.03
C SER A 544 13.12 -10.43 -17.59
N GLY A 545 13.83 -9.82 -16.63
CA GLY A 545 13.90 -10.31 -15.26
C GLY A 545 14.75 -11.58 -15.09
N ASP A 546 15.27 -12.16 -16.18
CA ASP A 546 16.05 -13.39 -16.15
C ASP A 546 17.39 -13.19 -15.40
N PRO A 547 17.64 -13.93 -14.29
CA PRO A 547 18.90 -13.85 -13.54
C PRO A 547 20.16 -14.12 -14.37
N SER A 548 20.06 -14.86 -15.48
CA SER A 548 21.19 -15.14 -16.38
C SER A 548 21.78 -13.88 -17.03
N THR A 549 20.99 -12.81 -17.11
CA THR A 549 21.41 -11.50 -17.63
C THR A 549 22.22 -10.67 -16.63
N GLY A 550 22.43 -11.19 -15.43
CA GLY A 550 23.11 -10.52 -14.33
C GLY A 550 22.17 -10.36 -13.14
N CYS A 551 22.42 -11.15 -12.09
CA CYS A 551 21.72 -11.07 -10.82
C CYS A 551 22.49 -10.11 -9.90
N TYR A 552 21.79 -9.28 -9.13
CA TYR A 552 22.39 -8.27 -8.24
C TYR A 552 21.71 -8.24 -6.86
N TRP A 553 20.53 -8.85 -6.77
CA TRP A 553 19.77 -9.10 -5.54
C TRP A 553 19.33 -10.56 -5.59
N GLY A 554 19.88 -11.40 -4.71
CA GLY A 554 19.64 -12.84 -4.70
C GLY A 554 20.88 -13.72 -4.79
N HIS A 555 22.09 -13.17 -4.98
CA HIS A 555 23.31 -13.98 -4.91
C HIS A 555 24.49 -13.18 -4.36
N GLY A 556 25.47 -13.89 -3.80
CA GLY A 556 26.64 -13.30 -3.16
C GLY A 556 27.96 -13.52 -3.91
N SER A 557 29.04 -13.60 -3.12
CA SER A 557 30.43 -13.75 -3.55
C SER A 557 30.91 -15.20 -3.64
N SER A 558 30.26 -16.13 -2.94
CA SER A 558 30.63 -17.54 -2.97
C SER A 558 29.43 -18.44 -3.28
N GLU A 559 29.68 -19.53 -4.01
CA GLU A 559 28.66 -20.45 -4.56
C GLU A 559 28.08 -21.39 -3.49
N GLY A 560 27.87 -20.88 -2.27
CA GLY A 560 27.30 -21.63 -1.14
C GLY A 560 25.80 -21.84 -1.23
N ASN A 561 25.23 -22.27 -0.11
CA ASN A 561 23.78 -22.48 0.13
C ASN A 561 23.05 -21.20 0.54
N PHE A 562 23.70 -20.04 0.46
CA PHE A 562 23.18 -18.74 0.84
C PHE A 562 23.00 -17.83 -0.37
N GLU A 563 22.03 -16.92 -0.27
CA GLU A 563 21.91 -15.78 -1.18
C GLU A 563 22.76 -14.59 -0.72
N GLY A 564 22.76 -13.52 -1.51
CA GLY A 564 23.50 -12.30 -1.23
C GLY A 564 23.05 -11.12 -2.07
N TRP A 565 23.84 -10.05 -2.07
CA TRP A 565 23.59 -8.93 -2.97
C TRP A 565 24.85 -8.12 -3.28
N TYR A 566 24.73 -7.30 -4.32
CA TYR A 566 25.69 -6.27 -4.68
C TYR A 566 25.30 -4.95 -4.03
N ASN A 567 26.20 -4.38 -3.24
CA ASN A 567 25.98 -3.09 -2.63
C ASN A 567 26.02 -1.94 -3.67
N SER A 568 25.76 -0.70 -3.24
CA SER A 568 25.77 0.49 -4.10
C SER A 568 27.11 0.76 -4.80
N SER A 569 28.20 0.22 -4.26
CA SER A 569 29.54 0.28 -4.84
C SER A 569 29.83 -0.90 -5.78
N ASN A 570 28.81 -1.67 -6.18
CA ASN A 570 28.93 -2.89 -6.99
C ASN A 570 29.85 -3.97 -6.39
N SER A 571 30.01 -3.99 -5.07
CA SER A 571 30.70 -5.08 -4.37
C SER A 571 29.70 -6.15 -3.98
N ASN A 572 29.93 -7.39 -4.38
CA ASN A 572 29.13 -8.52 -3.96
C ASN A 572 29.47 -8.97 -2.54
N GLY A 573 28.49 -9.56 -1.88
CA GLY A 573 28.70 -10.19 -0.59
C GLY A 573 27.59 -11.18 -0.26
N ASP A 574 28.00 -12.25 0.41
CA ASP A 574 27.12 -13.29 0.90
C ASP A 574 26.29 -12.77 2.07
N SER A 575 25.02 -13.12 2.12
CA SER A 575 24.12 -12.76 3.22
C SER A 575 24.03 -13.88 4.25
N ARG A 576 23.72 -13.53 5.49
CA ARG A 576 23.36 -14.49 6.53
C ARG A 576 21.97 -15.05 6.29
N GLY A 577 21.05 -14.21 5.83
CA GLY A 577 19.73 -14.65 5.43
C GLY A 577 19.09 -13.72 4.41
N TYR A 578 18.18 -14.31 3.66
CA TYR A 578 17.51 -13.70 2.52
C TYR A 578 16.07 -14.19 2.47
N THR A 579 15.12 -13.25 2.55
CA THR A 579 13.71 -13.58 2.69
C THR A 579 12.87 -12.87 1.65
N THR A 580 11.76 -13.51 1.31
CA THR A 580 10.72 -12.96 0.46
C THR A 580 9.40 -13.08 1.20
N TRP A 581 8.65 -11.98 1.20
CA TRP A 581 7.41 -11.81 1.91
C TRP A 581 6.34 -11.26 0.98
N VAL A 582 5.09 -11.60 1.25
CA VAL A 582 3.94 -11.06 0.52
C VAL A 582 2.90 -10.49 1.47
N ARG A 583 2.13 -9.52 0.99
CA ARG A 583 0.99 -8.97 1.71
C ARG A 583 -0.16 -8.60 0.79
#